data_AF-A0A7C6U593-F1
#
_entry.id   AF-A0A7C6U593-F1
#
_cell.length_a   1.000
_cell.length_b   1.000
_cell.length_c   1.000
_cell.angle_alpha   90.00
_cell.angle_beta   90.00
_cell.angle_gamma   90.00
#
_symmetry.space_group_name_H-M   'P 1'
#
loop_
_entity.id
_entity.type
_entity.pdbx_description
1 polymer ?
#
loop_
_entity_poly.entity_id
_entity_poly.type
_entity_poly.pdbx_seq_one_letter_code
_entity_poly.pdbx_strand_id
1 'polypeptide(L)'
;MIGSDGMKKIFGILMIIVLAFTFVGCNKTDEDDIYALLVEAEDLSGMKTKTKTLITEAGDLGLPTEYKGVQITYKSRNPEIISDEGIVQLPDECWLESRDQKGEKVYEGLNDNWPVVIDVTLTYKGLTRTAKLLFTVAPKEGFSCDKYKG
;
A
#
# COMPACT_ATOMS: atom_id res chain seq x y z
N MET A 1 18.86 -66.30 5.91
CA MET A 1 18.30 -66.39 4.54
C MET A 1 16.88 -65.87 4.59
N ILE A 2 16.68 -64.57 4.34
CA ILE A 2 15.34 -63.99 4.23
C ILE A 2 14.86 -64.30 2.82
N GLY A 3 13.80 -65.10 2.70
CA GLY A 3 13.28 -65.60 1.43
C GLY A 3 12.93 -64.45 0.48
N SER A 4 13.30 -64.64 -0.80
CA SER A 4 13.07 -63.74 -1.94
C SER A 4 11.64 -63.20 -2.04
N ASP A 5 10.67 -63.92 -1.48
CA ASP A 5 9.23 -63.57 -1.50
C ASP A 5 8.82 -62.55 -0.43
N GLY A 6 9.54 -62.47 0.69
CA GLY A 6 9.29 -61.48 1.75
C GLY A 6 9.79 -60.08 1.39
N MET A 7 10.92 -60.01 0.67
CA MET A 7 11.53 -58.75 0.22
C MET A 7 10.67 -58.00 -0.81
N LYS A 8 9.98 -58.73 -1.70
CA LYS A 8 9.05 -58.14 -2.69
C LYS A 8 7.83 -57.49 -2.07
N LYS A 9 7.27 -58.08 -1.00
CA LYS A 9 6.11 -57.54 -0.27
C LYS A 9 6.48 -56.28 0.50
N ILE A 10 7.66 -56.25 1.11
CA ILE A 10 8.19 -55.07 1.80
C ILE A 10 8.48 -53.94 0.80
N PHE A 11 9.08 -54.25 -0.35
CA PHE A 11 9.31 -53.26 -1.42
C PHE A 11 8.01 -52.68 -1.98
N GLY A 12 6.96 -53.51 -2.15
CA GLY A 12 5.64 -53.05 -2.59
C GLY A 12 4.97 -52.10 -1.60
N ILE A 13 5.05 -52.40 -0.30
CA ILE A 13 4.48 -51.56 0.76
C ILE A 13 5.25 -50.23 0.88
N LEU A 14 6.58 -50.25 0.77
CA LEU A 14 7.41 -49.04 0.83
C LEU A 14 7.17 -48.11 -0.37
N MET A 15 6.90 -48.66 -1.56
CA MET A 15 6.59 -47.85 -2.75
C MET A 15 5.23 -47.16 -2.65
N ILE A 16 4.24 -47.79 -2.01
CA ILE A 16 2.91 -47.19 -1.76
C ILE A 16 3.00 -46.05 -0.73
N ILE A 17 3.83 -46.19 0.30
CA ILE A 17 4.03 -45.15 1.32
C ILE A 17 4.74 -43.93 0.71
N VAL A 18 5.74 -44.12 -0.15
CA VAL A 18 6.43 -43.01 -0.84
C VAL A 18 5.49 -42.27 -1.80
N LEU A 19 4.55 -42.96 -2.45
CA LEU A 19 3.52 -42.35 -3.29
C LEU A 19 2.45 -41.58 -2.49
N ALA A 20 2.19 -41.96 -1.24
CA ALA A 20 1.26 -41.24 -0.37
C ALA A 20 1.84 -39.89 0.13
N PHE A 21 3.17 -39.77 0.20
CA PHE A 21 3.84 -38.52 0.61
C PHE A 21 4.07 -37.52 -0.53
N THR A 22 3.92 -37.92 -1.80
CA THR A 22 4.08 -37.00 -2.95
C THR A 22 2.81 -36.23 -3.32
N PHE A 23 1.66 -36.52 -2.69
CA PHE A 23 0.39 -35.84 -2.92
C PHE A 23 0.04 -34.75 -1.89
N VAL A 24 0.98 -34.33 -1.04
CA VAL A 24 0.88 -33.03 -0.36
C VAL A 24 1.20 -31.93 -1.39
N GLY A 25 0.36 -31.82 -2.41
CA GLY A 25 0.31 -30.65 -3.26
C GLY A 25 -0.28 -29.52 -2.43
N CYS A 26 0.44 -28.41 -2.28
CA CYS A 26 -0.12 -27.16 -1.79
C CYS A 26 -1.31 -26.78 -2.68
N ASN A 27 -2.54 -27.07 -2.23
CA ASN A 27 -3.72 -26.46 -2.82
C ASN A 27 -3.69 -24.99 -2.40
N LYS A 28 -3.24 -24.11 -3.31
CA LYS A 28 -3.51 -22.68 -3.18
C LYS A 28 -5.02 -22.51 -3.11
N THR A 29 -5.48 -21.85 -2.07
CA THR A 29 -6.92 -21.59 -1.89
C THR A 29 -7.32 -20.33 -2.64
N ASP A 30 -8.59 -20.20 -3.01
CA ASP A 30 -9.11 -19.00 -3.68
C ASP A 30 -8.83 -17.70 -2.87
N GLU A 31 -8.69 -17.82 -1.54
CA GLU A 31 -8.35 -16.71 -0.65
C GLU A 31 -6.90 -16.22 -0.83
N ASP A 32 -5.95 -17.13 -1.09
CA ASP A 32 -4.54 -16.78 -1.34
C ASP A 32 -4.41 -15.94 -2.62
N ASP A 33 -5.19 -16.28 -3.64
CA ASP A 33 -5.22 -15.56 -4.92
C ASP A 33 -5.90 -14.18 -4.77
N ILE A 34 -6.95 -14.07 -3.96
CA ILE A 34 -7.58 -12.78 -3.64
C ILE A 34 -6.61 -11.88 -2.86
N TYR A 35 -5.89 -12.44 -1.89
CA TYR A 35 -4.88 -11.70 -1.14
C TYR A 35 -3.78 -11.16 -2.05
N ALA A 36 -3.26 -12.00 -2.97
CA ALA A 36 -2.26 -11.59 -3.94
C ALA A 36 -2.76 -10.45 -4.84
N LEU A 37 -4.03 -10.52 -5.30
CA LEU A 37 -4.65 -9.47 -6.10
C LEU A 37 -4.76 -8.14 -5.33
N LEU A 38 -5.13 -8.18 -4.04
CA LEU A 38 -5.23 -7.00 -3.20
C LEU A 38 -3.85 -6.36 -2.94
N VAL A 39 -2.79 -7.17 -2.79
CA VAL A 39 -1.41 -6.67 -2.69
C VAL A 39 -0.96 -6.01 -3.99
N GLU A 40 -1.28 -6.62 -5.14
CA GLU A 40 -0.96 -6.04 -6.45
C GLU A 40 -1.69 -4.69 -6.66
N ALA A 41 -2.97 -4.62 -6.29
CA ALA A 41 -3.77 -3.40 -6.36
C ALA A 41 -3.24 -2.30 -5.41
N GLU A 42 -2.76 -2.67 -4.22
CA GLU A 42 -2.09 -1.76 -3.29
C GLU A 42 -0.81 -1.16 -3.89
N ASP A 43 0.04 -1.96 -4.53
CA ASP A 43 1.24 -1.46 -5.21
C ASP A 43 0.90 -0.43 -6.31
N LEU A 44 -0.21 -0.64 -7.03
CA LEU A 44 -0.70 0.25 -8.08
C LEU A 44 -1.40 1.51 -7.57
N SER A 45 -1.94 1.49 -6.34
CA SER A 45 -2.53 2.68 -5.72
C SER A 45 -1.52 3.82 -5.51
N GLY A 46 -0.24 3.57 -5.79
CA GLY A 46 0.81 4.59 -5.83
C GLY A 46 1.72 4.57 -4.62
N MET A 47 1.58 3.62 -3.69
CA MET A 47 2.41 3.56 -2.47
C MET A 47 3.91 3.47 -2.75
N LYS A 48 4.32 2.76 -3.79
CA LYS A 48 5.76 2.63 -4.12
C LYS A 48 6.32 3.82 -4.90
N THR A 49 5.49 4.52 -5.68
CA THR A 49 5.93 5.53 -6.66
C THR A 49 5.54 6.96 -6.31
N LYS A 50 4.44 7.17 -5.59
CA LYS A 50 3.92 8.48 -5.15
C LYS A 50 4.41 8.89 -3.76
N THR A 51 4.79 7.93 -2.92
CA THR A 51 5.46 8.21 -1.66
C THR A 51 6.80 8.88 -1.97
N LYS A 52 6.87 10.21 -1.74
CA LYS A 52 7.98 11.16 -2.02
C LYS A 52 7.86 12.01 -3.29
N THR A 53 6.75 12.00 -4.03
CA THR A 53 6.56 12.99 -5.08
C THR A 53 6.13 14.32 -4.45
N LEU A 54 6.92 15.38 -4.67
CA LEU A 54 6.51 16.74 -4.38
C LEU A 54 5.51 17.20 -5.45
N ILE A 55 4.31 17.57 -5.04
CA ILE A 55 3.28 18.13 -5.91
C ILE A 55 3.42 19.65 -5.89
N THR A 56 3.70 20.25 -7.03
CA THR A 56 3.90 21.70 -7.18
C THR A 56 2.81 22.38 -8.01
N GLU A 57 1.84 21.62 -8.49
CA GLU A 57 0.76 22.11 -9.34
C GLU A 57 -0.58 21.58 -8.83
N ALA A 58 -1.60 22.42 -8.86
CA ALA A 58 -2.98 22.00 -8.62
C ALA A 58 -3.47 21.13 -9.78
N GLY A 59 -4.38 20.21 -9.49
CA GLY A 59 -4.92 19.33 -10.51
C GLY A 59 -5.36 17.97 -9.97
N ASP A 60 -5.75 17.09 -10.88
CA ASP A 60 -6.19 15.75 -10.55
C ASP A 60 -5.00 14.78 -10.50
N LEU A 61 -4.88 14.02 -9.41
CA LEU A 61 -3.87 12.96 -9.27
C LEU A 61 -4.14 11.74 -10.14
N GLY A 62 -5.36 11.60 -10.67
CA GLY A 62 -5.79 10.46 -11.47
C GLY A 62 -5.82 9.16 -10.67
N LEU A 63 -6.34 9.22 -9.43
CA LEU A 63 -6.38 8.06 -8.55
C LEU A 63 -7.37 7.00 -9.09
N PRO A 64 -6.94 5.74 -9.31
CA PRO A 64 -7.81 4.71 -9.86
C PRO A 64 -8.88 4.26 -8.85
N THR A 65 -10.14 4.18 -9.27
CA THR A 65 -11.23 3.69 -8.40
C THR A 65 -11.49 2.19 -8.55
N GLU A 66 -10.86 1.53 -9.52
CA GLU A 66 -10.99 0.10 -9.77
C GLU A 66 -9.71 -0.49 -10.37
N TYR A 67 -9.36 -1.72 -9.97
CA TYR A 67 -8.33 -2.53 -10.64
C TYR A 67 -8.72 -4.00 -10.68
N LYS A 68 -8.86 -4.58 -11.88
CA LYS A 68 -9.21 -6.01 -12.06
C LYS A 68 -10.43 -6.43 -11.20
N GLY A 69 -11.44 -5.57 -11.08
CA GLY A 69 -12.63 -5.80 -10.25
C GLY A 69 -12.49 -5.49 -8.75
N VAL A 70 -11.28 -5.19 -8.26
CA VAL A 70 -11.06 -4.63 -6.91
C VAL A 70 -11.57 -3.20 -6.90
N GLN A 71 -12.53 -2.89 -6.02
CA GLN A 71 -12.96 -1.51 -5.79
C GLN A 71 -11.95 -0.79 -4.90
N ILE A 72 -11.61 0.45 -5.23
CA ILE A 72 -10.66 1.26 -4.50
C ILE A 72 -11.34 2.58 -4.10
N THR A 73 -11.31 2.89 -2.81
CA THR A 73 -11.82 4.15 -2.27
C THR A 73 -10.75 4.87 -1.47
N TYR A 74 -10.86 6.19 -1.43
CA TYR A 74 -9.87 7.07 -0.83
C TYR A 74 -10.53 7.97 0.20
N LYS A 75 -9.78 8.28 1.27
CA LYS A 75 -10.17 9.26 2.28
C LYS A 75 -8.98 10.11 2.65
N SER A 76 -9.02 11.38 2.29
CA SER A 76 -7.99 12.34 2.66
C SER A 76 -8.15 12.78 4.12
N ARG A 77 -7.02 12.96 4.80
CA ARG A 77 -6.97 13.57 6.13
C ARG A 77 -6.89 15.10 6.07
N ASN A 78 -6.60 15.64 4.90
CA ASN A 78 -6.52 17.06 4.58
C ASN A 78 -7.31 17.34 3.29
N PRO A 79 -8.64 17.18 3.31
CA PRO A 79 -9.49 17.32 2.12
C PRO A 79 -9.41 18.72 1.48
N GLU A 80 -8.98 19.72 2.24
CA GLU A 80 -8.69 21.08 1.77
C GLU A 80 -7.46 21.18 0.87
N ILE A 81 -6.50 20.26 0.99
CA ILE A 81 -5.28 20.23 0.17
C ILE A 81 -5.37 19.16 -0.93
N ILE A 82 -5.86 17.97 -0.59
CA ILE A 82 -6.17 16.91 -1.56
C ILE A 82 -7.51 16.31 -1.19
N SER A 83 -8.50 16.37 -2.08
CA SER A 83 -9.84 15.82 -1.81
C SER A 83 -9.86 14.29 -1.77
N ASP A 84 -10.99 13.70 -1.37
CA ASP A 84 -11.20 12.26 -1.40
C ASP A 84 -11.17 11.68 -2.83
N GLU A 85 -11.39 12.52 -3.84
CA GLU A 85 -11.32 12.18 -5.26
C GLU A 85 -9.90 12.36 -5.84
N GLY A 86 -8.95 12.85 -5.05
CA GLY A 86 -7.58 13.10 -5.48
C GLY A 86 -7.37 14.45 -6.17
N ILE A 87 -8.26 15.42 -5.97
CA ILE A 87 -8.10 16.78 -6.51
C ILE A 87 -7.21 17.60 -5.59
N VAL A 88 -6.06 18.04 -6.11
CA VAL A 88 -5.08 18.85 -5.40
C VAL A 88 -5.42 20.33 -5.50
N GLN A 89 -5.41 20.99 -4.34
CA GLN A 89 -5.38 22.44 -4.20
C GLN A 89 -4.09 22.84 -3.48
N LEU A 90 -3.33 23.75 -4.08
CA LEU A 90 -2.13 24.26 -3.43
C LEU A 90 -2.53 25.24 -2.32
N PRO A 91 -1.95 25.11 -1.11
CA PRO A 91 -2.26 26.00 0.00
C PRO A 91 -1.71 27.42 -0.19
N ASP A 92 -2.41 28.38 0.42
CA ASP A 92 -2.07 29.81 0.47
C ASP A 92 -1.36 30.16 1.79
N GLU A 93 -0.88 29.14 2.49
CA GLU A 93 -0.13 29.24 3.73
C GLU A 93 0.89 28.10 3.79
N CYS A 94 1.94 28.30 4.57
CA CYS A 94 2.99 27.30 4.72
C CYS A 94 2.69 26.37 5.92
N TRP A 95 3.20 25.14 5.88
CA TRP A 95 2.93 24.16 6.92
C TRP A 95 3.70 24.50 8.21
N LEU A 96 3.02 25.16 9.15
CA LEU A 96 3.64 25.63 10.38
C LEU A 96 3.99 24.50 11.37
N GLU A 97 3.40 23.31 11.26
CA GLU A 97 3.57 22.25 12.26
C GLU A 97 4.63 21.21 11.87
N SER A 98 5.91 21.57 11.92
CA SER A 98 6.96 20.53 11.95
C SER A 98 7.09 20.04 13.38
N ARG A 99 6.57 18.84 13.69
CA ARG A 99 6.74 18.19 15.00
C ARG A 99 8.03 17.36 15.04
N ASP A 100 8.67 17.23 16.21
CA ASP A 100 9.72 16.21 16.39
C ASP A 100 9.15 14.78 16.23
N GLN A 101 10.04 13.78 16.13
CA GLN A 101 9.66 12.36 16.02
C GLN A 101 8.81 11.85 17.20
N LYS A 102 8.70 12.61 18.30
CA LYS A 102 7.90 12.29 19.48
C LYS A 102 6.58 13.10 19.55
N GLY A 103 6.38 14.07 18.67
CA GLY A 103 5.20 14.94 18.69
C GLY A 103 5.14 15.92 19.86
N GLU A 104 6.23 16.09 20.62
CA GLU A 104 6.23 16.88 21.85
C GLU A 104 6.61 18.34 21.60
N LYS A 105 7.45 18.58 20.59
CA LYS A 105 7.91 19.92 20.23
C LYS A 105 7.39 20.30 18.85
N VAL A 106 6.60 21.37 18.81
CA VAL A 106 6.20 22.03 17.56
C VAL A 106 7.30 23.00 17.17
N TYR A 107 7.78 22.88 15.94
CA TYR A 107 8.71 23.83 15.33
C TYR A 107 7.98 24.59 14.23
N GLU A 108 7.75 25.87 14.51
CA GLU A 108 7.16 26.79 13.54
C GLU A 108 8.15 27.12 12.41
N GLY A 109 7.66 27.08 11.18
CA GLY A 109 8.38 27.57 9.99
C GLY A 109 9.55 26.70 9.54
N LEU A 110 9.45 25.36 9.69
CA LEU A 110 10.53 24.43 9.34
C LEU A 110 10.33 23.69 8.01
N ASN A 111 9.12 23.69 7.45
CA ASN A 111 8.82 23.02 6.18
C ASN A 111 7.75 23.80 5.41
N ASP A 112 8.08 24.23 4.20
CA ASP A 112 7.11 24.90 3.31
C ASP A 112 6.02 23.93 2.84
N ASN A 113 6.36 22.63 2.74
CA ASN A 113 5.51 21.66 2.09
C ASN A 113 4.58 20.93 3.07
N TRP A 114 3.34 20.75 2.65
CA TRP A 114 2.27 20.10 3.38
C TRP A 114 2.35 18.57 3.23
N PRO A 115 2.59 17.82 4.31
CA PRO A 115 2.44 16.37 4.28
C PRO A 115 0.95 16.01 4.29
N VAL A 116 0.48 15.32 3.25
CA VAL A 116 -0.91 14.88 3.14
C VAL A 116 -0.97 13.36 3.16
N VAL A 117 -1.84 12.82 4.01
CA VAL A 117 -2.09 11.38 4.10
C VAL A 117 -3.46 11.07 3.53
N ILE A 118 -3.51 10.10 2.62
CA ILE A 118 -4.77 9.54 2.10
C ILE A 118 -4.87 8.08 2.54
N ASP A 119 -5.93 7.76 3.26
CA ASP A 119 -6.28 6.38 3.61
C ASP A 119 -6.95 5.72 2.40
N VAL A 120 -6.43 4.57 1.97
CA VAL A 120 -6.93 3.79 0.83
C VAL A 120 -7.65 2.57 1.36
N THR A 121 -8.82 2.25 0.82
CA THR A 121 -9.54 1.01 1.10
C THR A 121 -9.74 0.24 -0.19
N LEU A 122 -9.30 -1.01 -0.21
CA LEU A 122 -9.45 -1.94 -1.33
C LEU A 122 -10.44 -3.02 -0.93
N THR A 123 -11.46 -3.26 -1.76
CA THR A 123 -12.49 -4.27 -1.49
C THR A 123 -12.68 -5.19 -2.69
N TYR A 124 -12.66 -6.49 -2.44
CA TYR A 124 -12.92 -7.51 -3.45
C TYR A 124 -13.56 -8.75 -2.82
N LYS A 125 -14.68 -9.21 -3.38
CA LYS A 125 -15.42 -10.41 -2.92
C LYS A 125 -15.69 -10.45 -1.41
N GLY A 126 -15.95 -9.29 -0.80
CA GLY A 126 -16.23 -9.16 0.64
C GLY A 126 -15.00 -9.10 1.54
N LEU A 127 -13.79 -9.26 0.98
CA LEU A 127 -12.53 -9.02 1.68
C LEU A 127 -12.10 -7.57 1.49
N THR A 128 -11.57 -6.97 2.56
CA THR A 128 -11.13 -5.58 2.59
C THR A 128 -9.69 -5.47 3.07
N ARG A 129 -8.91 -4.60 2.44
CA ARG A 129 -7.60 -4.17 2.93
C ARG A 129 -7.51 -2.66 2.93
N THR A 130 -6.71 -2.14 3.85
CA THR A 130 -6.47 -0.71 3.97
C THR A 130 -4.99 -0.41 3.83
N ALA A 131 -4.69 0.74 3.24
CA ALA A 131 -3.33 1.19 3.05
C ALA A 131 -3.25 2.72 3.11
N LYS A 132 -2.04 3.30 2.95
CA LYS A 132 -1.84 4.76 3.08
C LYS A 132 -0.98 5.30 1.96
N LEU A 133 -1.44 6.38 1.32
CA LEU A 133 -0.62 7.22 0.45
C LEU A 133 -0.12 8.43 1.22
N LEU A 134 1.15 8.76 1.00
CA LEU A 134 1.83 9.90 1.62
C LEU A 134 2.28 10.83 0.49
N PHE A 135 1.67 12.01 0.44
CA PHE A 135 2.00 13.07 -0.50
C PHE A 135 2.68 14.23 0.22
N THR A 136 3.45 14.99 -0.54
CA THR A 136 4.01 16.26 -0.09
C THR A 136 3.58 17.32 -1.10
N VAL A 137 2.86 18.36 -0.65
CA VAL A 137 2.31 19.41 -1.52
C VAL A 137 3.01 20.73 -1.24
N ALA A 138 3.54 21.37 -2.27
CA ALA A 138 4.12 22.70 -2.16
C ALA A 138 3.01 23.76 -2.06
N PRO A 139 3.25 24.86 -1.36
CA PRO A 139 2.34 26.01 -1.36
C PRO A 139 2.32 26.67 -2.75
N LYS A 140 1.35 27.56 -2.98
CA LYS A 140 1.31 28.37 -4.21
C LYS A 140 2.58 29.22 -4.36
N GLU A 141 2.92 29.55 -5.60
CA GLU A 141 4.05 30.43 -5.90
C GLU A 141 3.96 31.74 -5.10
N GLY A 142 5.07 32.12 -4.45
CA GLY A 142 5.15 33.31 -3.61
C GLY A 142 4.79 33.10 -2.14
N PHE A 143 4.26 31.93 -1.77
CA PHE A 143 4.03 31.55 -0.38
C PHE A 143 5.17 30.65 0.09
N SER A 144 6.02 31.12 1.02
CA SER A 144 7.01 30.29 1.71
C SER A 144 7.08 30.66 3.19
N CYS A 145 7.32 29.67 4.05
CA CYS A 145 7.82 29.85 5.41
C CYS A 145 9.30 30.30 5.33
N ASP A 146 9.58 31.50 4.79
CA ASP A 146 10.93 32.03 4.70
C ASP A 146 11.55 32.24 6.09
N LYS A 147 12.22 31.21 6.60
CA LYS A 147 13.17 31.32 7.71
C LYS A 147 14.64 31.37 7.23
N TYR A 148 14.88 31.11 5.95
CA TYR A 148 16.23 31.04 5.36
C TYR A 148 16.56 32.17 4.38
N LYS A 149 15.71 33.20 4.26
CA LYS A 149 16.07 34.45 3.57
C LYS A 149 16.92 35.34 4.49
N GLY A 150 18.17 34.92 4.71
CA GLY A 150 19.24 35.73 5.32
C GLY A 150 19.36 35.62 6.82
#